data_AF-A0AAW0W8V4-F1
#
_entry.id   AF-A0AAW0W8V4-F1
#
_cell.length_a   1.000
_cell.length_b   1.000
_cell.length_c   1.000
_cell.angle_alpha   90.00
_cell.angle_beta   90.00
_cell.angle_gamma   90.00
#
_symmetry.space_group_name_H-M   'P 1'
#
loop_
_entity.id
_entity.type
_entity.pdbx_description
1 polymer ?
#
loop_
_entity_poly.entity_id
_entity_poly.type
_entity_poly.pdbx_seq_one_letter_code
_entity_poly.pdbx_strand_id
1 'polypeptide(L)'
;PKQKSAFTLTCGEIREQYGIQRVEAAFMAIDKINEDPRLLPNITLGVEIRDSCWYSSIALEQSIEFIRDSLAFPIGSSTNSTPKSDACKTSVSTSKRLVG
;
A
#
# COMPACT_ATOMS: atom_id res chain seq x y z
N PRO A 1 21.94 -18.26 6.09
CA PRO A 1 20.55 -18.13 5.56
C PRO A 1 19.67 -19.31 6.03
N LYS A 2 19.00 -19.15 7.18
CA LYS A 2 18.06 -20.17 7.67
C LYS A 2 16.76 -20.05 6.87
N GLN A 3 16.45 -21.06 6.07
CA GLN A 3 15.22 -21.14 5.29
C GLN A 3 14.03 -21.21 6.25
N LYS A 4 13.32 -20.09 6.42
CA LYS A 4 11.94 -20.11 6.95
C LYS A 4 11.06 -20.76 5.87
N SER A 5 10.27 -21.74 6.30
CA SER A 5 9.43 -22.61 5.48
C SER A 5 8.85 -21.93 4.25
N ALA A 6 9.23 -22.40 3.06
CA ALA A 6 8.66 -21.96 1.78
C ALA A 6 7.14 -22.21 1.64
N PHE A 7 6.54 -22.90 2.63
CA PHE A 7 5.12 -23.25 2.66
C PHE A 7 4.27 -22.29 3.51
N THR A 8 4.89 -21.55 4.44
CA THR A 8 4.17 -20.55 5.26
C THR A 8 4.66 -19.18 4.86
N LEU A 9 3.79 -18.37 4.27
CA LEU A 9 4.00 -16.96 3.89
C LEU A 9 4.21 -16.10 5.15
N THR A 10 5.33 -16.32 5.82
CA THR A 10 5.68 -15.77 7.12
C THR A 10 7.04 -15.10 7.04
N CYS A 11 7.10 -13.86 7.51
CA CYS A 11 8.28 -13.03 7.34
C CYS A 11 9.41 -13.37 8.33
N GLY A 12 10.60 -12.88 7.99
CA GLY A 12 11.83 -13.01 8.74
C GLY A 12 11.85 -12.17 10.03
N GLU A 13 13.05 -11.95 10.56
CA GLU A 13 13.26 -10.91 11.57
C GLU A 13 13.17 -9.53 10.91
N ILE A 14 12.84 -8.52 11.70
CA ILE A 14 12.78 -7.12 11.23
C ILE A 14 14.18 -6.67 10.85
N ARG A 15 14.29 -6.03 9.68
CA ARG A 15 15.53 -5.43 9.19
C ARG A 15 15.49 -3.92 9.42
N GLU A 16 16.23 -3.43 10.41
CA GLU A 16 16.19 -2.01 10.78
C GLU A 16 16.61 -1.07 9.64
N GLN A 17 17.80 -1.29 9.05
CA GLN A 17 18.35 -0.43 7.99
C GLN A 17 17.58 -0.53 6.66
N TYR A 18 17.04 -1.70 6.34
CA TYR A 18 16.40 -1.98 5.05
C TYR A 18 14.87 -1.96 5.10
N GLY A 19 14.28 -1.92 6.29
CA GLY A 19 12.85 -1.83 6.54
C GLY A 19 12.53 -0.53 7.25
N ILE A 20 12.70 -0.51 8.57
CA ILE A 20 12.24 0.59 9.44
C ILE A 20 12.77 1.96 9.00
N GLN A 21 14.08 2.08 8.79
CA GLN A 21 14.67 3.37 8.39
C GLN A 21 14.12 3.88 7.04
N ARG A 22 13.75 2.98 6.12
CA ARG A 22 13.17 3.35 4.82
C ARG A 22 11.71 3.78 4.96
N VAL A 23 10.96 3.10 5.83
CA VAL A 23 9.58 3.47 6.17
C VAL A 23 9.54 4.87 6.77
N GLU A 24 10.39 5.14 7.76
CA GLU A 24 10.50 6.46 8.40
C GLU A 24 10.96 7.54 7.40
N ALA A 25 11.96 7.23 6.55
CA ALA A 25 12.40 8.17 5.52
C ALA A 25 11.28 8.50 4.53
N ALA A 26 10.46 7.52 4.14
CA ALA A 26 9.30 7.74 3.27
C ALA A 26 8.25 8.62 3.95
N PHE A 27 7.92 8.34 5.22
CA PHE A 27 6.97 9.17 5.98
C PHE A 27 7.45 10.61 6.13
N MET A 28 8.73 10.82 6.46
CA MET A 28 9.30 12.16 6.55
C MET A 28 9.31 12.88 5.19
N ALA A 29 9.58 12.15 4.10
CA ALA A 29 9.58 12.74 2.76
C ALA A 29 8.17 13.22 2.36
N ILE A 30 7.13 12.42 2.65
CA ILE A 30 5.74 12.79 2.39
C ILE A 30 5.33 14.02 3.20
N ASP A 31 5.72 14.11 4.48
CA ASP A 31 5.44 15.30 5.30
C ASP A 31 6.07 16.55 4.69
N LYS A 32 7.36 16.47 4.34
CA LYS A 32 8.07 17.61 3.75
C LYS A 32 7.48 18.08 2.43
N ILE A 33 6.97 17.16 1.60
CA ILE A 33 6.31 17.53 0.35
C ILE A 33 4.97 18.21 0.65
N ASN A 34 4.17 17.67 1.57
CA ASN A 34 2.87 18.25 1.92
C ASN A 34 2.98 19.61 2.64
N GLU A 35 4.10 19.89 3.31
CA GLU A 35 4.39 21.15 3.97
C GLU A 35 4.99 22.23 3.04
N ASP A 36 5.59 21.85 1.90
CA ASP A 36 6.18 22.82 0.96
C ASP A 36 5.11 23.41 0.03
N PRO A 37 4.73 24.69 0.19
CA PRO A 37 3.67 25.30 -0.63
C PRO A 37 4.02 25.43 -2.11
N ARG A 38 5.28 25.21 -2.49
CA ARG A 38 5.75 25.23 -3.89
C ARG A 38 5.61 23.87 -4.56
N LEU A 39 5.49 22.79 -3.79
CA LEU A 39 5.37 21.43 -4.30
C LEU A 39 3.94 20.95 -4.12
N LEU A 40 3.28 20.58 -5.23
CA LEU A 40 1.91 20.04 -5.23
C LEU A 40 0.89 20.90 -4.45
N PRO A 41 0.73 22.19 -4.80
CA PRO A 41 -0.24 23.05 -4.14
C PRO A 41 -1.66 22.48 -4.29
N ASN A 42 -2.43 22.49 -3.20
CA ASN A 42 -3.79 21.96 -3.10
C ASN A 42 -3.92 20.43 -3.31
N ILE A 43 -2.82 19.68 -3.23
CA ILE A 43 -2.83 18.22 -3.31
C ILE A 43 -2.12 17.67 -2.07
N THR A 44 -2.80 16.81 -1.31
CA THR A 44 -2.18 16.08 -0.20
C THR A 44 -1.74 14.70 -0.68
N LEU A 45 -0.45 14.40 -0.54
CA LEU A 45 0.07 13.08 -0.76
C LEU A 45 -0.24 12.15 0.43
N GLY A 46 -0.77 10.98 0.11
CA GLY A 46 -0.82 9.83 1.00
C GLY A 46 0.19 8.76 0.59
N VAL A 47 0.48 7.83 1.49
CA VAL A 47 1.36 6.68 1.21
C VAL A 47 0.85 5.42 1.90
N GLU A 48 0.88 4.31 1.16
CA GLU A 48 0.70 2.96 1.69
C GLU A 48 1.98 2.17 1.45
N ILE A 49 2.59 1.67 2.51
CA ILE A 49 3.83 0.88 2.49
C ILE A 49 3.50 -0.54 2.90
N ARG A 50 3.92 -1.52 2.09
CA ARG A 50 3.71 -2.96 2.34
C ARG A 50 5.04 -3.69 2.42
N ASP A 51 5.17 -4.65 3.34
CA ASP A 51 6.42 -5.41 3.50
C ASP A 51 6.58 -6.48 2.40
N SER A 52 7.72 -6.42 1.70
CA SER A 52 8.09 -7.43 0.71
C SER A 52 8.77 -8.65 1.33
N CYS A 53 9.21 -8.55 2.58
CA CYS A 53 9.95 -9.52 3.35
C CYS A 53 11.20 -10.08 2.63
N TRP A 54 11.71 -9.36 1.62
CA TRP A 54 12.76 -9.81 0.71
C TRP A 54 12.46 -11.19 0.08
N TYR A 55 11.18 -11.51 -0.11
CA TYR A 55 10.73 -12.78 -0.67
C TYR A 55 9.69 -12.57 -1.76
N SER A 56 9.97 -13.06 -2.97
CA SER A 56 9.20 -12.74 -4.17
C SER A 56 7.71 -13.08 -4.05
N SER A 57 7.33 -14.18 -3.38
CA SER A 57 5.93 -14.57 -3.21
C SER A 57 5.17 -13.60 -2.31
N ILE A 58 5.79 -13.10 -1.22
CA ILE A 58 5.18 -12.10 -0.33
C ILE A 58 5.07 -10.76 -1.07
N ALA A 59 6.14 -10.35 -1.76
CA ALA A 59 6.11 -9.12 -2.55
C ALA A 59 5.01 -9.14 -3.61
N LEU A 60 4.79 -10.29 -4.27
CA LEU A 60 3.72 -10.47 -5.25
C LEU A 60 2.33 -10.37 -4.61
N GLU A 61 2.11 -11.06 -3.48
CA GLU A 61 0.85 -10.97 -2.73
C GLU A 61 0.53 -9.53 -2.33
N GLN A 62 1.51 -8.81 -1.77
CA GLN A 62 1.36 -7.40 -1.42
C GLN A 62 1.13 -6.49 -2.65
N SER A 63 1.71 -6.84 -3.80
CA SER A 63 1.48 -6.10 -5.06
C SER A 63 0.06 -6.27 -5.58
N ILE A 64 -0.52 -7.46 -5.42
CA ILE A 64 -1.92 -7.74 -5.80
C ILE A 64 -2.87 -6.91 -4.94
N GLU A 65 -2.58 -6.75 -3.65
CA GLU A 65 -3.41 -5.94 -2.76
C GLU A 65 -3.47 -4.46 -3.17
N PHE A 66 -2.43 -3.91 -3.82
CA PHE A 66 -2.48 -2.53 -4.33
C PHE A 66 -3.53 -2.33 -5.44
N ILE A 67 -3.81 -3.36 -6.23
CA ILE A 67 -4.73 -3.27 -7.39
C ILE A 67 -6.08 -3.94 -7.11
N ARG A 68 -6.26 -4.56 -5.95
CA ARG A 68 -7.46 -5.36 -5.63
C ARG A 68 -8.74 -4.55 -5.76
N ASP A 69 -8.74 -3.33 -5.24
CA ASP A 69 -9.90 -2.43 -5.30
C ASP A 69 -10.18 -1.91 -6.71
N SER A 70 -9.13 -1.81 -7.54
CA SER A 70 -9.27 -1.43 -8.95
C SER A 70 -9.82 -2.56 -9.82
N LEU A 71 -9.66 -3.82 -9.41
CA LEU A 71 -10.15 -5.00 -10.13
C LEU A 71 -11.56 -5.41 -9.71
N ALA A 72 -12.07 -4.87 -8.60
CA ALA A 72 -13.44 -5.08 -8.12
C ALA A 72 -14.47 -4.33 -8.98
N PHE A 73 -14.39 -4.48 -10.30
CA PHE A 73 -15.54 -4.27 -11.17
C PHE A 73 -16.52 -5.42 -10.91
N PRO A 74 -17.81 -5.14 -10.65
CA PRO A 74 -18.79 -6.20 -10.45
C PRO A 74 -19.03 -6.93 -11.78
N ILE A 75 -18.18 -7.91 -12.10
CA ILE A 75 -18.44 -8.92 -13.11
C ILE A 75 -19.51 -9.84 -12.50
N GLY A 76 -20.78 -9.42 -12.55
CA GLY A 76 -21.90 -10.24 -12.08
C GLY A 76 -23.11 -9.54 -11.44
N SER A 77 -23.44 -8.29 -11.78
CA SER A 77 -24.72 -7.68 -11.40
C SER A 77 -25.57 -7.36 -12.62
N SER A 78 -26.31 -8.36 -13.10
CA SER A 78 -27.54 -8.13 -13.85
C SER A 78 -28.67 -7.85 -12.88
N THR A 79 -28.71 -6.66 -12.29
CA THR A 79 -29.97 -6.07 -11.79
C THR A 79 -29.87 -4.54 -11.82
N ASN A 80 -30.85 -3.92 -12.48
CA ASN A 80 -30.98 -2.48 -12.70
C ASN A 80 -30.81 -1.66 -11.41
N SER A 81 -29.70 -0.95 -11.27
CA SER A 81 -29.65 0.35 -10.60
C SER A 81 -28.41 1.11 -11.03
N THR A 82 -28.64 2.25 -11.67
CA THR A 82 -27.80 3.46 -11.80
C THR A 82 -26.28 3.29 -11.74
N PRO A 83 -25.51 3.72 -12.76
CA PRO A 83 -24.05 3.73 -12.70
C PRO A 83 -23.61 4.74 -11.62
N LYS A 84 -23.30 4.24 -10.42
CA LYS A 84 -22.49 5.01 -9.46
C LYS A 84 -21.07 5.03 -10.01
N SER A 85 -20.71 6.15 -10.62
CA SER A 85 -19.35 6.53 -11.00
C SER A 85 -18.41 6.73 -9.81
N ASP A 86 -18.67 6.08 -8.67
CA ASP A 86 -17.91 6.23 -7.42
C ASP A 86 -17.10 4.96 -7.13
N ALA A 87 -16.31 4.50 -8.12
CA ALA A 87 -15.28 3.50 -7.91
C ALA A 87 -13.92 4.18 -7.62
N CYS A 88 -13.94 5.16 -6.73
CA CYS A 88 -12.79 5.54 -5.92
C CYS A 88 -13.32 5.68 -4.50
N LYS A 89 -13.54 4.54 -3.82
CA LYS A 89 -13.71 4.59 -2.38
C LYS A 89 -12.34 4.86 -1.78
N THR A 90 -11.98 6.13 -1.67
CA THR A 90 -10.90 6.62 -0.81
C THR A 90 -11.30 6.33 0.64
N SER A 91 -11.09 5.10 1.10
CA SER A 91 -11.44 4.69 2.46
C SER A 91 -10.28 3.96 3.13
N VAL A 92 -9.22 4.69 3.45
CA VAL A 92 -8.63 4.69 4.81
C VAL A 92 -8.15 6.12 5.08
N SER A 93 -8.72 6.75 6.11
CA SER A 93 -8.50 8.14 6.54
C SER A 93 -7.13 8.36 7.20
N THR A 94 -6.06 7.81 6.63
CA THR A 94 -4.70 8.03 7.13
C THR A 94 -3.79 8.26 5.94
N SER A 95 -3.20 9.45 5.85
CA SER A 95 -2.20 9.80 4.81
C SER A 95 -0.95 8.91 4.86
N LYS A 96 -0.81 8.06 5.88
CA LYS A 96 0.29 7.11 6.05
C LYS A 96 -0.26 5.77 6.54
N ARG A 97 -0.10 4.72 5.76
CA ARG A 97 -0.50 3.35 6.11
C ARG A 97 0.69 2.40 5.95
N LEU A 98 1.01 1.66 7.01
CA LEU A 98 2.01 0.58 6.97
C LEU A 98 1.30 -0.77 7.13
N VAL A 99 1.64 -1.72 6.27
CA VAL A 99 1.18 -3.11 6.31
C VAL A 99 2.42 -4.00 6.36
N GLY A 100 2.60 -4.73 7.46
CA GLY A 100 3.70 -5.66 7.68
C GLY A 100 3.22 -7.09 7.80
#